data_AF-V9VZY6-F1
#
_entry.id   AF-V9VZY6-F1
#
_cell.length_a   1.000
_cell.length_b   1.000
_cell.length_c   1.000
_cell.angle_alpha   90.00
_cell.angle_beta   90.00
_cell.angle_gamma   90.00
#
_symmetry.space_group_name_H-M   'P 1'
#
loop_
_entity.id
_entity.type
_entity.pdbx_description
1 polymer ?
#
loop_
_entity_poly.entity_id
_entity_poly.type
_entity_poly.pdbx_seq_one_letter_code
_entity_poly.pdbx_strand_id
1 'polypeptide(L)'
;MGKGSETRARARKLEARRALPGLAPVPRRERDGNSTRSKRTAEVKAEAAADVAGLKVRARQMGADPNDLPAMRAQALGEAAGQAIYMRHSGAEAAKLWDIYAGLTAAEARYAKIVLGVPIHARVAKVEFLPERLETCADDDLDLRSEEEKHRDAVNAWMRWRGYVQNLSAHHQSAIFAVVRGRKDPVREAALTPAGKRFLDALKLLAEVVDK
;
A
#
# COMPACT_ATOMS: atom_id res chain seq x y z
N MET A 1 34.52 11.13 -5.86
CA MET A 1 34.90 9.78 -5.36
C MET A 1 33.97 8.74 -5.99
N GLY A 2 34.16 8.09 -7.13
CA GLY A 2 35.28 7.85 -8.02
C GLY A 2 35.06 6.44 -8.63
N LYS A 3 34.14 6.29 -9.60
CA LYS A 3 33.79 5.03 -10.33
C LYS A 3 34.98 4.29 -10.98
N GLY A 4 36.19 4.84 -10.88
CA GLY A 4 37.44 4.27 -11.37
C GLY A 4 38.12 3.26 -10.43
N SER A 5 37.68 3.12 -9.18
CA SER A 5 38.28 2.16 -8.22
C SER A 5 37.89 0.70 -8.52
N GLU A 6 36.63 0.46 -8.87
CA GLU A 6 36.12 -0.88 -9.20
C GLU A 6 36.73 -1.44 -10.49
N THR A 7 36.97 -0.59 -11.48
CA THR A 7 37.60 -0.95 -12.76
C THR A 7 39.08 -1.28 -12.58
N ARG A 8 39.81 -0.53 -11.76
CA ARG A 8 41.23 -0.83 -11.42
C ARG A 8 41.37 -2.11 -10.58
N ALA A 9 40.47 -2.34 -9.63
CA ALA A 9 40.47 -3.56 -8.84
C ALA A 9 40.16 -4.81 -9.68
N ARG A 10 39.24 -4.70 -10.66
CA ARG A 10 38.97 -5.76 -11.64
C ARG A 10 40.16 -6.01 -12.56
N ALA A 11 40.83 -4.96 -13.03
CA ALA A 11 42.03 -5.07 -13.86
C ALA A 11 43.17 -5.81 -13.13
N ARG A 12 43.45 -5.45 -11.87
CA ARG A 12 44.45 -6.14 -11.03
C ARG A 12 44.13 -7.62 -10.80
N LYS A 13 42.86 -7.97 -10.59
CA LYS A 13 42.43 -9.38 -10.49
C LYS A 13 42.62 -10.14 -11.80
N LEU A 14 42.49 -9.47 -12.94
CA LEU A 14 42.68 -10.08 -14.26
C LEU A 14 44.17 -10.32 -14.56
N GLU A 15 45.04 -9.37 -14.19
CA GLU A 15 46.49 -9.53 -14.29
C GLU A 15 47.02 -10.61 -13.35
N ALA A 16 46.55 -10.65 -12.09
CA ALA A 16 46.90 -11.71 -11.15
C ALA A 16 46.45 -13.10 -11.65
N ARG A 17 45.33 -13.19 -12.38
CA ARG A 17 44.89 -14.45 -13.02
C ARG A 17 45.76 -14.85 -14.22
N ARG A 18 46.37 -13.89 -14.93
CA ARG A 18 47.29 -14.15 -16.05
C ARG A 18 48.68 -14.59 -15.59
N ALA A 19 49.09 -14.18 -14.39
CA ALA A 19 50.39 -14.50 -13.81
C ALA A 19 50.48 -15.91 -13.17
N LEU A 20 49.36 -16.65 -13.12
CA LEU A 20 49.34 -18.03 -12.60
C LEU A 20 49.85 -19.01 -13.67
N PRO A 21 50.81 -19.91 -13.36
CA PRO A 21 51.32 -20.88 -14.32
C PRO A 21 50.19 -21.76 -14.85
N GLY A 22 50.21 -21.97 -16.17
CA GLY A 22 49.13 -22.49 -17.02
C GLY A 22 48.17 -23.47 -16.36
N LEU A 23 47.13 -22.93 -15.70
CA LEU A 23 45.97 -23.71 -15.31
C LEU A 23 45.33 -24.26 -16.59
N ALA A 24 45.22 -25.59 -16.67
CA ALA A 24 44.49 -26.25 -17.74
C ALA A 24 43.13 -25.57 -17.94
N PRO A 25 42.69 -25.33 -19.19
CA PRO A 25 41.44 -24.64 -19.45
C PRO A 25 40.30 -25.48 -18.87
N VAL A 26 39.81 -25.07 -17.70
CA VAL A 26 38.61 -25.68 -17.11
C VAL A 26 37.45 -25.27 -18.02
N PRO A 27 36.72 -26.21 -18.64
CA PRO A 27 35.57 -25.87 -19.45
C PRO A 27 34.61 -25.06 -18.58
N ARG A 28 34.22 -23.88 -19.07
CA ARG A 28 33.18 -23.09 -18.42
C ARG A 28 31.96 -23.99 -18.33
N ARG A 29 31.49 -24.26 -17.09
CA ARG A 29 30.23 -24.96 -16.85
C ARG A 29 29.21 -24.37 -17.80
N GLU A 30 28.70 -25.20 -18.72
CA GLU A 30 27.63 -24.79 -19.61
C GLU A 30 26.52 -24.21 -18.75
N ARG A 31 25.89 -23.15 -19.24
CA ARG A 31 24.80 -22.52 -18.52
C ARG A 31 23.73 -23.58 -18.41
N ASP A 32 23.65 -24.25 -17.25
CA ASP A 32 22.62 -25.25 -17.01
C ASP A 32 21.31 -24.61 -17.45
N GLY A 33 20.58 -25.29 -18.33
CA GLY A 33 19.33 -24.85 -18.93
C GLY A 33 18.20 -24.68 -17.92
N ASN A 34 18.54 -24.31 -16.68
CA ASN A 34 17.67 -24.05 -15.56
C ASN A 34 16.88 -22.77 -15.85
N SER A 35 15.87 -22.95 -16.70
CA SER A 35 14.88 -21.98 -17.14
C SER A 35 14.15 -21.35 -15.95
N THR A 36 14.15 -21.99 -14.78
CA THR A 36 13.60 -21.48 -13.51
C THR A 36 14.19 -20.14 -13.10
N ARG A 37 15.51 -19.91 -13.24
CA ARG A 37 16.09 -18.60 -12.89
C ARG A 37 15.66 -17.51 -13.88
N SER A 38 15.54 -17.86 -15.17
CA SER A 38 15.06 -16.96 -16.22
C SER A 38 13.58 -16.63 -16.06
N LYS A 39 12.75 -17.62 -15.73
CA LYS A 39 11.32 -17.48 -15.45
C LYS A 39 11.08 -16.60 -14.23
N ARG A 40 11.79 -16.85 -13.11
CA ARG A 40 11.72 -15.99 -11.92
C ARG A 40 12.15 -14.55 -12.21
N THR A 41 13.19 -14.32 -13.02
CA THR A 41 13.54 -12.95 -13.44
C THR A 41 12.53 -12.31 -14.40
N ALA A 42 11.80 -13.10 -15.19
CA ALA A 42 10.75 -12.59 -16.06
C ALA A 42 9.49 -12.23 -15.26
N GLU A 43 9.11 -13.07 -14.29
CA GLU A 43 8.03 -12.83 -13.34
C GLU A 43 8.29 -11.56 -12.52
N VAL A 44 9.48 -11.42 -11.91
CA VAL A 44 9.86 -10.20 -11.16
C VAL A 44 9.82 -8.95 -12.05
N LYS A 45 10.17 -9.06 -13.34
CA LYS A 45 10.08 -7.94 -14.29
C LYS A 45 8.63 -7.63 -14.67
N ALA A 46 7.78 -8.64 -14.79
CA ALA A 46 6.36 -8.47 -15.09
C ALA A 46 5.61 -7.85 -13.91
N GLU A 47 5.90 -8.27 -12.68
CA GLU A 47 5.40 -7.66 -11.44
C GLU A 47 5.82 -6.18 -11.35
N ALA A 48 7.10 -5.89 -11.57
CA ALA A 48 7.60 -4.52 -11.58
C ALA A 48 6.93 -3.65 -12.68
N ALA A 49 6.60 -4.24 -13.83
CA ALA A 49 5.89 -3.55 -14.91
C ALA A 49 4.42 -3.28 -14.55
N ALA A 50 3.74 -4.22 -13.90
CA ALA A 50 2.36 -4.06 -13.42
C ALA A 50 2.28 -2.97 -12.34
N ASP A 51 3.24 -2.94 -11.42
CA ASP A 51 3.37 -1.89 -10.41
C ASP A 51 3.53 -0.51 -11.07
N VAL A 52 4.42 -0.40 -12.05
CA VAL A 52 4.63 0.85 -12.79
C VAL A 52 3.37 1.28 -13.55
N ALA A 53 2.61 0.36 -14.13
CA ALA A 53 1.35 0.66 -14.79
C ALA A 53 0.31 1.22 -13.79
N GLY A 54 0.20 0.61 -12.60
CA GLY A 54 -0.65 1.12 -11.52
C GLY A 54 -0.27 2.52 -11.07
N LEU A 55 1.03 2.78 -10.89
CA LEU A 55 1.53 4.11 -10.51
C LEU A 55 1.24 5.18 -11.58
N LYS A 56 1.33 4.84 -12.86
CA LYS A 56 0.96 5.75 -13.96
C LYS A 56 -0.53 6.07 -13.99
N VAL A 57 -1.39 5.11 -13.66
CA VAL A 57 -2.84 5.36 -13.53
C VAL A 57 -3.11 6.33 -12.38
N ARG A 58 -2.46 6.14 -11.23
CA ARG A 58 -2.57 7.08 -10.09
C ARG A 58 -2.11 8.48 -10.47
N ALA A 59 -0.98 8.61 -11.16
CA ALA A 59 -0.49 9.91 -11.63
C ALA A 59 -1.54 10.63 -12.51
N ARG A 60 -2.17 9.91 -13.44
CA ARG A 60 -3.25 10.46 -14.28
C ARG A 60 -4.47 10.87 -13.46
N GLN A 61 -4.89 10.07 -12.49
CA GLN A 61 -6.00 10.38 -11.59
C GLN A 61 -5.72 11.60 -10.71
N MET A 62 -4.46 11.86 -10.39
CA MET A 62 -4.03 13.02 -9.61
C MET A 62 -3.68 14.25 -10.46
N GLY A 63 -3.70 14.13 -11.80
CA GLY A 63 -3.18 15.17 -12.69
C GLY A 63 -1.68 15.41 -12.56
N ALA A 64 -0.93 14.46 -11.97
CA ALA A 64 0.52 14.54 -11.77
C ALA A 64 1.28 14.00 -13.00
N ASP A 65 2.56 14.35 -13.10
CA ASP A 65 3.44 13.84 -14.17
C ASP A 65 3.54 12.30 -14.06
N PRO A 66 3.16 11.55 -15.11
CA PRO A 66 3.29 10.08 -15.15
C PRO A 66 4.73 9.55 -14.97
N ASN A 67 5.73 10.43 -15.01
CA ASN A 67 7.14 10.06 -14.82
C ASN A 67 7.61 10.24 -13.36
N ASP A 68 6.88 10.98 -12.52
CA ASP A 68 7.19 11.13 -11.09
C ASP A 68 6.54 10.01 -10.25
N LEU A 69 7.00 8.78 -10.51
CA LEU A 69 6.49 7.56 -9.89
C LEU A 69 6.77 7.42 -8.38
N PRO A 70 7.90 7.92 -7.82
CA PRO A 70 8.18 7.77 -6.39
C PRO A 70 7.09 8.38 -5.49
N ALA A 71 6.55 9.55 -5.84
CA ALA A 71 5.49 10.20 -5.08
C ALA A 71 4.18 9.38 -5.08
N MET A 72 3.89 8.66 -6.17
CA MET A 72 2.66 7.87 -6.36
C MET A 72 2.64 6.54 -5.59
N ARG A 73 3.76 6.17 -4.94
CA ARG A 73 3.85 4.95 -4.12
C ARG A 73 3.20 5.08 -2.75
N ALA A 74 2.87 6.30 -2.31
CA ALA A 74 2.18 6.51 -1.05
C ALA A 74 0.87 5.71 -1.00
N GLN A 75 0.65 4.98 0.11
CA GLN A 75 -0.54 4.15 0.29
C GLN A 75 -1.84 4.97 0.12
N ALA A 76 -1.84 6.21 0.63
CA ALA A 76 -2.96 7.13 0.51
C ALA A 76 -3.42 7.34 -0.95
N LEU A 77 -2.50 7.39 -1.90
CA LEU A 77 -2.81 7.62 -3.31
C LEU A 77 -3.36 6.38 -4.03
N GLY A 78 -3.33 5.22 -3.37
CA GLY A 78 -3.95 3.99 -3.86
C GLY A 78 -5.47 3.99 -3.77
N GLU A 79 -6.06 4.88 -2.97
CA GLU A 79 -7.49 4.96 -2.72
C GLU A 79 -8.07 6.33 -3.09
N ALA A 80 -9.30 6.38 -3.60
CA ALA A 80 -9.97 7.63 -3.96
C ALA A 80 -10.08 8.62 -2.78
N ALA A 81 -10.26 8.12 -1.55
CA ALA A 81 -10.31 8.95 -0.35
C ALA A 81 -8.98 9.65 -0.07
N GLY A 82 -7.86 8.92 -0.14
CA GLY A 82 -6.54 9.52 0.04
C GLY A 82 -6.16 10.43 -1.13
N GLN A 83 -6.53 10.09 -2.36
CA GLN A 83 -6.43 11.01 -3.50
C GLN A 83 -7.16 12.33 -3.23
N ALA A 84 -8.40 12.28 -2.73
CA ALA A 84 -9.16 13.48 -2.37
C ALA A 84 -8.46 14.34 -1.31
N ILE A 85 -7.90 13.70 -0.27
CA ILE A 85 -7.16 14.39 0.78
C ILE A 85 -5.95 15.11 0.18
N TYR A 86 -5.13 14.42 -0.60
CA TYR A 86 -3.91 14.97 -1.20
C TYR A 86 -4.15 15.94 -2.37
N MET A 87 -5.36 15.95 -2.95
CA MET A 87 -5.79 16.99 -3.92
C MET A 87 -6.09 18.33 -3.25
N ARG A 88 -6.59 18.33 -2.00
CA ARG A 88 -6.98 19.55 -1.27
C ARG A 88 -5.95 20.01 -0.24
N HIS A 89 -5.26 19.07 0.38
CA HIS A 89 -4.31 19.27 1.46
C HIS A 89 -2.93 18.78 1.05
N SER A 90 -1.88 19.35 1.65
CA SER A 90 -0.50 18.95 1.41
C SER A 90 0.27 18.87 2.72
N GLY A 91 1.42 18.18 2.69
CA GLY A 91 2.33 18.08 3.83
C GLY A 91 1.71 17.40 5.06
N ALA A 92 1.99 17.96 6.23
CA ALA A 92 1.59 17.39 7.52
C ALA A 92 0.07 17.32 7.72
N GLU A 93 -0.70 18.27 7.16
CA GLU A 93 -2.17 18.27 7.26
C GLU A 93 -2.75 17.06 6.52
N ALA A 94 -2.27 16.77 5.31
CA ALA A 94 -2.72 15.63 4.52
C ALA A 94 -2.38 14.30 5.21
N ALA A 95 -1.17 14.18 5.77
CA ALA A 95 -0.75 13.00 6.52
C ALA A 95 -1.66 12.75 7.73
N LYS A 96 -1.95 13.79 8.51
CA LYS A 96 -2.84 13.70 9.67
C LYS A 96 -4.26 13.26 9.29
N LEU A 97 -4.85 13.88 8.26
CA LEU A 97 -6.18 13.51 7.79
C LEU A 97 -6.21 12.08 7.26
N TRP A 98 -5.14 11.64 6.60
CA TRP A 98 -4.98 10.26 6.16
C TRP A 98 -4.90 9.29 7.34
N ASP A 99 -4.12 9.58 8.37
CA ASP A 99 -3.99 8.71 9.54
C ASP A 99 -5.33 8.54 10.27
N ILE A 100 -6.12 9.61 10.37
CA ILE A 100 -7.45 9.58 10.98
C ILE A 100 -8.41 8.74 10.13
N TYR A 101 -8.40 8.95 8.82
CA TYR A 101 -9.21 8.16 7.89
C TYR A 101 -8.82 6.67 7.96
N ALA A 102 -7.53 6.36 7.88
CA ALA A 102 -7.00 5.00 7.95
C ALA A 102 -7.30 4.34 9.30
N GLY A 103 -7.21 5.08 10.40
CA GLY A 103 -7.56 4.60 11.74
C GLY A 103 -9.04 4.24 11.86
N LEU A 104 -9.92 5.10 11.32
CA LEU A 104 -11.36 4.85 11.30
C LEU A 104 -11.72 3.62 10.45
N THR A 105 -11.18 3.53 9.23
CA THR A 105 -11.47 2.41 8.31
C THR A 105 -10.89 1.10 8.82
N ALA A 106 -9.69 1.10 9.39
CA ALA A 106 -9.09 -0.07 10.01
C ALA A 106 -9.91 -0.57 11.22
N ALA A 107 -10.43 0.34 12.04
CA ALA A 107 -11.29 -0.01 13.17
C ALA A 107 -12.63 -0.60 12.71
N GLU A 108 -13.31 -0.01 11.73
CA GLU A 108 -14.55 -0.57 11.17
C GLU A 108 -14.26 -1.94 10.55
N ALA A 109 -13.16 -2.09 9.80
CA ALA A 109 -12.82 -3.34 9.11
C ALA A 109 -12.53 -4.47 10.09
N ARG A 110 -11.79 -4.16 11.16
CA ARG A 110 -11.50 -5.08 12.26
C ARG A 110 -12.79 -5.51 12.96
N TYR A 111 -13.66 -4.56 13.29
CA TYR A 111 -14.95 -4.85 13.92
C TYR A 111 -15.85 -5.71 13.03
N ALA A 112 -16.02 -5.35 11.76
CA ALA A 112 -16.83 -6.11 10.82
C ALA A 112 -16.33 -7.55 10.66
N LYS A 113 -15.00 -7.73 10.56
CA LYS A 113 -14.38 -9.05 10.43
C LYS A 113 -14.53 -9.90 11.69
N ILE A 114 -14.17 -9.36 12.86
CA ILE A 114 -14.06 -10.14 14.11
C ILE A 114 -15.42 -10.31 14.79
N VAL A 115 -16.24 -9.25 14.83
CA VAL A 115 -17.50 -9.23 15.59
C VAL A 115 -18.68 -9.65 14.72
N LEU A 116 -18.76 -9.12 13.49
CA LEU A 116 -19.90 -9.39 12.60
C LEU A 116 -19.67 -10.60 11.68
N GLY A 117 -18.42 -11.07 11.55
CA GLY A 117 -18.06 -12.16 10.64
C GLY A 117 -18.23 -11.82 9.16
N VAL A 118 -18.30 -10.53 8.79
CA VAL A 118 -18.56 -10.09 7.41
C VAL A 118 -17.49 -9.11 6.91
N PRO A 119 -17.14 -9.14 5.62
CA PRO A 119 -16.34 -8.08 5.02
C PRO A 119 -17.17 -6.79 4.88
N ILE A 120 -16.54 -5.62 5.03
CA ILE A 120 -17.21 -4.31 4.83
C ILE A 120 -17.68 -4.14 3.38
N HIS A 121 -16.80 -4.46 2.45
CA HIS A 121 -17.06 -4.32 1.03
C HIS A 121 -17.46 -5.69 0.46
N ALA A 122 -18.48 -5.68 -0.40
CA ALA A 122 -18.88 -6.88 -1.11
C ALA A 122 -17.67 -7.46 -1.86
N ARG A 123 -17.44 -8.77 -1.73
CA ARG A 123 -16.44 -9.47 -2.55
C ARG A 123 -16.92 -9.44 -3.99
N VAL A 124 -16.37 -8.54 -4.81
CA VAL A 124 -16.39 -8.72 -6.27
C VAL A 124 -15.68 -10.04 -6.57
N ALA A 125 -16.19 -10.77 -7.57
CA ALA A 125 -15.78 -12.14 -7.92
C ALA A 125 -14.26 -12.33 -7.76
N LYS A 126 -13.88 -12.94 -6.64
CA LYS A 126 -12.49 -13.30 -6.39
C LYS A 126 -12.22 -14.47 -7.30
N VAL A 127 -11.39 -14.30 -8.32
CA VAL A 127 -10.84 -15.46 -9.03
C VAL A 127 -10.00 -16.20 -8.00
N GLU A 128 -10.53 -17.31 -7.48
CA GLU A 128 -9.84 -18.17 -6.52
C GLU A 128 -8.68 -18.87 -7.23
N PHE A 129 -7.60 -18.13 -7.52
CA PHE A 129 -6.30 -18.77 -7.60
C PHE A 129 -5.85 -18.97 -6.15
N LEU A 130 -5.83 -20.22 -5.69
CA LEU A 130 -5.00 -20.61 -4.56
C LEU A 130 -3.54 -20.63 -5.04
N PRO A 131 -2.68 -19.66 -4.68
CA PRO A 131 -1.30 -20.02 -4.48
C PRO A 131 -1.26 -20.86 -3.20
N GLU A 132 -1.21 -22.19 -3.33
CA GLU A 132 -0.80 -23.05 -2.23
C GLU A 132 0.62 -22.64 -1.82
N ARG A 133 0.75 -21.77 -0.82
CA ARG A 133 1.98 -21.60 -0.05
C ARG A 133 1.82 -22.45 1.21
N LEU A 134 2.27 -23.69 1.15
CA LEU A 134 2.32 -24.63 2.28
C LEU A 134 3.50 -24.34 3.25
N GLU A 135 4.06 -23.13 3.21
CA GLU A 135 5.23 -22.73 3.99
C GLU A 135 4.82 -21.59 4.94
N THR A 136 4.90 -21.83 6.25
CA THR A 136 4.86 -20.76 7.26
C THR A 136 6.13 -19.93 7.17
N CYS A 137 6.01 -18.62 6.94
CA CYS A 137 7.15 -17.72 6.87
C CYS A 137 7.56 -17.30 8.28
N ALA A 138 8.86 -17.09 8.53
CA ALA A 138 9.34 -16.59 9.83
C ALA A 138 8.83 -15.17 10.17
N ASP A 139 8.26 -14.47 9.18
CA ASP A 139 7.67 -13.14 9.31
C ASP A 139 6.14 -13.19 9.52
N ASP A 140 5.54 -14.37 9.68
CA ASP A 140 4.12 -14.49 10.02
C ASP A 140 3.92 -14.02 11.47
N ASP A 141 3.51 -12.77 11.63
CA ASP A 141 3.16 -12.17 12.93
C ASP A 141 1.88 -12.84 13.46
N LEU A 142 2.08 -13.90 14.26
CA LEU A 142 1.01 -14.61 14.93
C LEU A 142 0.52 -13.77 16.11
N ASP A 143 -0.65 -13.16 15.98
CA ASP A 143 -1.32 -12.47 17.08
C ASP A 143 -1.66 -13.47 18.21
N LEU A 144 -0.80 -13.50 19.23
CA LEU A 144 -0.84 -14.40 20.39
C LEU A 144 -2.01 -14.11 21.35
N ARG A 145 -2.76 -13.03 21.13
CA ARG A 145 -3.93 -12.70 21.96
C ARG A 145 -5.01 -13.77 21.81
N SER A 146 -5.74 -14.00 22.88
CA SER A 146 -6.95 -14.83 22.84
C SER A 146 -8.03 -14.19 21.95
N GLU A 147 -8.94 -15.01 21.45
CA GLU A 147 -10.06 -14.52 20.63
C GLU A 147 -10.95 -13.52 21.40
N GLU A 148 -11.11 -13.72 22.72
CA GLU A 148 -11.84 -12.81 23.60
C GLU A 148 -11.13 -11.44 23.72
N GLU A 149 -9.80 -11.42 23.84
CA GLU A 149 -9.03 -10.17 23.86
C GLU A 149 -9.10 -9.44 22.53
N LYS A 150 -9.00 -10.17 21.40
CA LYS A 150 -9.14 -9.61 20.05
C LYS A 150 -10.53 -9.02 19.83
N HIS A 151 -11.57 -9.74 20.27
CA HIS A 151 -12.95 -9.29 20.19
C HIS A 151 -13.17 -8.02 21.01
N ARG A 152 -12.72 -8.01 22.27
CA ARG A 152 -12.83 -6.84 23.16
C ARG A 152 -12.08 -5.62 22.60
N ASP A 153 -10.87 -5.81 22.08
CA ASP A 153 -10.09 -4.75 21.43
C ASP A 153 -10.82 -4.19 20.20
N ALA A 154 -11.38 -5.06 19.34
CA ALA A 154 -12.13 -4.64 18.17
C ALA A 154 -13.39 -3.82 18.53
N VAL A 155 -14.15 -4.27 19.53
CA VAL A 155 -15.33 -3.54 20.04
C VAL A 155 -14.90 -2.19 20.61
N ASN A 156 -13.90 -2.16 21.50
CA ASN A 156 -13.45 -0.93 22.16
C ASN A 156 -12.92 0.10 21.16
N ALA A 157 -12.08 -0.33 20.20
CA ALA A 157 -11.55 0.53 19.16
C ALA A 157 -12.68 1.11 18.30
N TRP A 158 -13.64 0.29 17.90
CA TRP A 158 -14.77 0.75 17.10
C TRP A 158 -15.70 1.70 17.86
N MET A 159 -16.04 1.38 19.12
CA MET A 159 -16.87 2.25 19.95
C MET A 159 -16.20 3.61 20.22
N ARG A 160 -14.88 3.65 20.38
CA ARG A 160 -14.12 4.90 20.50
C ARG A 160 -14.28 5.77 19.25
N TRP A 161 -14.06 5.20 18.07
CA TRP A 161 -14.25 5.91 16.80
C TRP A 161 -15.70 6.36 16.59
N ARG A 162 -16.68 5.53 16.97
CA ARG A 162 -18.10 5.90 16.96
C ARG A 162 -18.38 7.08 17.87
N GLY A 163 -17.77 7.13 19.05
CA GLY A 163 -17.84 8.28 19.96
C GLY A 163 -17.33 9.57 19.32
N TYR A 164 -16.15 9.54 18.68
CA TYR A 164 -15.63 10.71 17.95
C TYR A 164 -16.58 11.16 16.83
N VAL A 165 -17.06 10.22 16.02
CA VAL A 165 -17.97 10.53 14.91
C VAL A 165 -19.33 11.06 15.41
N GLN A 166 -19.80 10.62 16.58
CA GLN A 166 -21.07 11.10 17.16
C GLN A 166 -21.04 12.56 17.61
N ASN A 167 -19.86 13.17 17.78
CA ASN A 167 -19.74 14.61 18.04
C ASN A 167 -20.02 15.48 16.79
N LEU A 168 -20.09 14.87 15.61
CA LEU A 168 -20.37 15.56 14.36
C LEU A 168 -21.88 15.64 14.08
N SER A 169 -22.31 16.61 13.29
CA SER A 169 -23.69 16.65 12.79
C SER A 169 -24.02 15.43 11.93
N ALA A 170 -25.30 15.03 11.88
CA ALA A 170 -25.74 13.88 11.08
C ALA A 170 -25.33 13.97 9.60
N HIS A 171 -25.27 15.19 9.05
CA HIS A 171 -24.82 15.43 7.68
C HIS A 171 -23.33 15.11 7.49
N HIS A 172 -22.47 15.51 8.44
CA HIS A 172 -21.03 15.20 8.40
C HIS A 172 -20.77 13.71 8.62
N GLN A 173 -21.48 13.08 9.55
CA GLN A 173 -21.41 11.62 9.75
C GLN A 173 -21.75 10.87 8.46
N SER A 174 -22.84 11.26 7.80
CA SER A 174 -23.26 10.67 6.53
C SER A 174 -22.24 10.88 5.42
N ALA A 175 -21.62 12.05 5.34
CA ALA A 175 -20.56 12.33 4.36
C ALA A 175 -19.33 11.44 4.54
N ILE A 176 -18.90 11.19 5.78
CA ILE A 176 -17.78 10.29 6.10
C ILE A 176 -18.13 8.85 5.69
N PHE A 177 -19.24 8.32 6.20
CA PHE A 177 -19.60 6.92 5.95
C PHE A 177 -20.00 6.64 4.50
N ALA A 178 -20.45 7.65 3.74
CA ALA A 178 -20.68 7.49 2.31
C ALA A 178 -19.39 7.18 1.55
N VAL A 179 -18.26 7.78 1.92
CA VAL A 179 -16.95 7.51 1.30
C VAL A 179 -16.34 6.24 1.88
N VAL A 180 -16.29 6.10 3.21
CA VAL A 180 -15.71 4.91 3.89
C VAL A 180 -16.33 3.61 3.38
N ARG A 181 -17.63 3.58 3.13
CA ARG A 181 -18.33 2.37 2.68
C ARG A 181 -18.42 2.24 1.15
N GLY A 182 -17.73 3.11 0.40
CA GLY A 182 -17.72 3.09 -1.06
C GLY A 182 -19.08 3.41 -1.72
N ARG A 183 -19.97 4.14 -1.03
CA ARG A 183 -21.28 4.55 -1.58
C ARG A 183 -21.18 5.78 -2.48
N LYS A 184 -20.14 6.60 -2.29
CA LYS A 184 -19.87 7.80 -3.09
C LYS A 184 -18.38 7.94 -3.34
N ASP A 185 -18.05 8.25 -4.58
CA ASP A 185 -16.67 8.53 -4.98
C ASP A 185 -16.30 9.99 -4.67
N PRO A 186 -15.24 10.25 -3.88
CA PRO A 186 -14.81 11.61 -3.56
C PRO A 186 -14.04 12.27 -4.71
N VAL A 187 -13.51 11.48 -5.65
CA VAL A 187 -12.76 11.94 -6.82
C VAL A 187 -13.37 11.37 -8.10
N ARG A 188 -13.49 12.21 -9.13
CA ARG A 188 -13.86 11.79 -10.49
C ARG A 188 -13.08 12.64 -11.48
N GLU A 189 -12.51 12.02 -12.51
CA GLU A 189 -11.79 12.71 -13.60
C GLU A 189 -10.74 13.73 -13.09
N ALA A 190 -9.93 13.31 -12.11
CA ALA A 190 -8.92 14.15 -11.46
C ALA A 190 -9.45 15.41 -10.76
N ALA A 191 -10.74 15.47 -10.45
CA ALA A 191 -11.37 16.55 -9.72
C ALA A 191 -12.15 16.06 -8.49
N LEU A 192 -12.23 16.92 -7.47
CA LEU A 192 -13.05 16.69 -6.29
C LEU A 192 -14.54 16.79 -6.62
N THR A 193 -15.28 15.73 -6.30
CA THR A 193 -16.73 15.74 -6.42
C THR A 193 -17.36 16.60 -5.30
N PRO A 194 -18.62 17.06 -5.44
CA PRO A 194 -19.33 17.73 -4.33
C PRO A 194 -19.41 16.85 -3.07
N ALA A 195 -19.49 15.53 -3.23
CA ALA A 195 -19.43 14.58 -2.13
C ALA A 195 -18.03 14.55 -1.49
N GLY A 196 -16.96 14.56 -2.31
CA GLY A 196 -15.58 14.66 -1.85
C GLY A 196 -15.31 15.93 -1.04
N LYS A 197 -15.83 17.08 -1.47
CA LYS A 197 -15.70 18.34 -0.72
C LYS A 197 -16.33 18.23 0.69
N ARG A 198 -17.58 17.75 0.76
CA ARG A 198 -18.30 17.53 2.03
C ARG A 198 -17.61 16.50 2.92
N PHE A 199 -17.05 15.45 2.32
CA PHE A 199 -16.26 14.45 3.03
C PHE A 199 -15.02 15.07 3.68
N LEU A 200 -14.25 15.86 2.93
CA LEU A 200 -13.05 16.51 3.44
C LEU A 200 -13.38 17.54 4.54
N ASP A 201 -14.47 18.30 4.38
CA ASP A 201 -14.93 19.23 5.42
C ASP A 201 -15.32 18.46 6.70
N ALA A 202 -16.03 17.33 6.56
CA ALA A 202 -16.39 16.49 7.70
C ALA A 202 -15.16 15.82 8.35
N LEU A 203 -14.17 15.41 7.55
CA LEU A 203 -12.94 14.77 8.04
C LEU A 203 -12.08 15.75 8.84
N LYS A 204 -12.05 17.03 8.45
CA LYS A 204 -11.40 18.09 9.23
C LYS A 204 -12.04 18.26 10.60
N LEU A 205 -13.37 18.35 10.66
CA LEU A 205 -14.09 18.44 11.92
C LEU A 205 -13.88 17.19 12.78
N LEU A 206 -13.80 16.00 12.16
CA LEU A 206 -13.46 14.78 12.89
C LEU A 206 -12.05 14.87 13.49
N ALA A 207 -11.09 15.43 12.75
CA ALA A 207 -9.73 15.62 13.25
C ALA A 207 -9.68 16.50 14.49
N GLU A 208 -10.41 17.62 14.48
CA GLU A 208 -10.54 18.50 15.65
C GLU A 208 -11.18 17.80 16.86
N VAL A 209 -12.02 16.78 16.66
CA VAL A 209 -12.61 15.99 17.75
C VAL A 209 -11.62 14.96 18.29
N VAL A 210 -10.82 14.34 17.41
CA VAL A 210 -9.84 13.31 17.81
C VAL A 210 -8.67 13.93 18.58
N ASP A 211 -8.31 15.18 18.30
CA ASP A 211 -7.24 15.90 18.99
C ASP A 211 -7.64 16.46 20.37
N LYS A 212 -8.92 16.45 20.72
CA LYS A 212 -9.44 16.93 22.02
C LYS A 212 -9.28 15.88 23.10
#